data_AF-A0AB40BP69-F1
#
_entry.id   AF-A0AB40BP69-F1
#
_cell.length_a   1.000
_cell.length_b   1.000
_cell.length_c   1.000
_cell.angle_alpha   90.00
_cell.angle_beta   90.00
_cell.angle_gamma   90.00
#
_symmetry.space_group_name_H-M   'P 1'
#
loop_
_entity.id
_entity.type
_entity.pdbx_description
1 polymer ?
#
loop_
_entity_poly.entity_id
_entity_poly.type
_entity_poly.pdbx_seq_one_letter_code
_entity_poly.pdbx_strand_id
1 'polypeptide(L)'
;MSTKLEAMEEFLKSKYFDEHKAVREMVAKIDDPRKAKEQSETNRTNRSKSDEPHCAGTRSFPTIIQTVTEESNGIPPSRAEMYIRTRTRKDGSVVNEKVASIVELMKKGLSESDSQDPKKV
;
A
#
# COMPACT_ATOMS: atom_id res chain seq x y z
N MET A 1 14.84 1.30 53.97
CA MET A 1 14.43 0.71 52.69
C MET A 1 13.92 -0.71 52.97
N SER A 2 12.74 -1.09 52.45
CA SER A 2 12.05 -2.32 52.84
C SER A 2 12.72 -3.54 52.20
N THR A 3 13.54 -4.26 52.97
CA THR A 3 14.32 -5.43 52.52
C THR A 3 13.49 -6.57 51.94
N LYS A 4 12.20 -6.64 52.28
CA LYS A 4 11.27 -7.64 51.74
C LYS A 4 10.89 -7.37 50.29
N LEU A 5 10.86 -6.10 49.87
CA LEU A 5 10.57 -5.72 48.48
C LEU A 5 11.74 -6.09 47.57
N GLU A 6 12.97 -5.77 48.00
CA GLU A 6 14.20 -6.11 47.29
C GLU A 6 14.35 -7.64 47.13
N ALA A 7 14.12 -8.40 48.21
CA ALA A 7 14.15 -9.86 48.15
C ALA A 7 13.06 -10.46 47.23
N MET A 8 11.88 -9.84 47.17
CA MET A 8 10.80 -10.26 46.27
C MET A 8 11.17 -9.98 44.82
N GLU A 9 11.80 -8.84 44.53
CA GLU A 9 12.26 -8.50 43.19
C GLU A 9 13.38 -9.44 42.71
N GLU A 10 14.35 -9.78 43.56
CA GLU A 10 15.40 -10.74 43.22
C GLU A 10 14.84 -12.16 43.00
N PHE A 11 13.87 -12.57 43.81
CA PHE A 11 13.19 -13.85 43.63
C PHE A 11 12.43 -13.91 42.30
N LEU A 12 11.70 -12.85 41.96
CA LEU A 12 10.96 -12.78 40.69
C LEU A 12 11.91 -12.74 39.48
N LYS A 13 13.02 -12.00 39.58
CA LYS A 13 14.06 -11.98 38.54
C LYS A 13 14.68 -13.38 38.37
N SER A 14 15.11 -14.05 39.43
CA SER A 14 15.73 -15.38 39.30
C SER A 14 14.78 -16.48 38.80
N LYS A 15 13.48 -16.39 39.13
CA LYS A 15 12.51 -17.43 38.77
C LYS A 15 11.91 -17.26 37.37
N TYR A 16 11.80 -16.03 36.87
CA TYR A 16 11.07 -15.73 35.63
C TYR A 16 11.88 -14.94 34.59
N PHE A 17 13.01 -14.33 34.97
CA PHE A 17 13.83 -13.54 34.07
C PHE A 17 15.12 -14.29 33.71
N ASP A 18 15.12 -14.86 32.51
CA ASP A 18 16.29 -15.49 31.92
C ASP A 18 16.70 -14.67 30.69
N GLU A 19 17.75 -13.86 30.85
CA GLU A 19 18.30 -12.97 29.83
C GLU A 19 18.69 -13.73 28.56
N HIS A 20 19.19 -14.96 28.70
CA HIS A 20 19.62 -15.77 27.58
C HIS A 20 18.47 -16.49 26.89
N LYS A 21 17.43 -16.89 27.63
CA LYS A 21 16.21 -17.50 27.05
C LYS A 21 15.41 -16.51 26.24
N ALA A 22 15.22 -15.29 26.74
CA ALA A 22 14.48 -14.26 26.00
C ALA A 22 15.15 -13.93 24.66
N VAL A 23 16.47 -13.72 24.65
CA VAL A 23 17.22 -13.43 23.41
C VAL A 23 17.24 -14.62 22.46
N ARG A 24 17.49 -15.85 22.95
CA ARG A 24 17.50 -17.05 22.10
C ARG A 24 16.13 -17.35 21.49
N GLU A 25 15.05 -17.24 22.27
CA GLU A 25 13.70 -17.44 21.77
C GLU A 25 13.25 -16.32 20.82
N MET A 26 13.69 -15.07 21.05
CA MET A 26 13.46 -13.97 20.10
C MET A 26 14.21 -14.21 18.79
N VAL A 27 15.49 -14.59 18.83
CA VAL A 27 16.32 -14.88 17.65
C VAL A 27 15.77 -16.09 16.87
N ALA A 28 15.35 -17.16 17.54
CA ALA A 28 14.74 -18.32 16.90
C ALA A 28 13.43 -18.00 16.15
N LYS A 29 12.73 -16.92 16.55
CA LYS A 29 11.48 -16.47 15.92
C LYS A 29 11.70 -15.50 14.76
N ILE A 30 12.91 -14.98 14.58
CA ILE A 30 13.28 -14.02 13.51
C ILE A 30 13.53 -14.75 12.18
N ASP A 31 14.10 -15.97 12.23
CA ASP A 31 14.49 -16.74 11.03
C ASP A 31 13.69 -18.06 10.83
N ASP A 32 12.43 -18.14 11.30
CA ASP A 32 11.59 -19.33 11.04
C ASP A 32 10.98 -19.28 9.62
N PRO A 33 11.37 -20.16 8.67
CA PRO A 33 10.86 -20.16 7.31
C PRO A 33 9.35 -20.46 7.22
N ARG A 34 8.76 -21.09 8.25
CA ARG A 34 7.31 -21.38 8.29
C ARG A 34 6.50 -20.10 8.46
N LYS A 35 6.98 -19.17 9.29
CA LYS A 35 6.35 -17.85 9.46
C LYS A 35 6.33 -17.05 8.18
N ALA A 36 7.43 -17.07 7.42
CA ALA A 36 7.49 -16.37 6.13
C ALA A 36 6.45 -16.92 5.13
N LYS A 37 6.25 -18.24 5.12
CA LYS A 37 5.23 -18.89 4.29
C LYS A 37 3.81 -18.51 4.73
N GLU A 38 3.49 -18.62 6.02
CA GLU A 38 2.19 -18.24 6.58
C GLU A 38 1.87 -16.76 6.30
N GLN A 39 2.85 -15.87 6.45
CA GLN A 39 2.70 -14.46 6.16
C GLN A 39 2.45 -14.20 4.67
N SER A 40 3.13 -14.93 3.79
CA SER A 40 2.93 -14.86 2.34
C SER A 40 1.51 -15.30 1.93
N GLU A 41 1.02 -16.41 2.48
CA GLU A 41 -0.33 -16.92 2.25
C GLU A 41 -1.40 -15.95 2.77
N THR A 42 -1.18 -15.40 3.96
CA THR A 42 -2.05 -14.36 4.55
C THR A 42 -2.08 -13.12 3.67
N ASN A 43 -0.92 -12.62 3.24
CA ASN A 43 -0.82 -11.45 2.36
C ASN A 43 -1.48 -11.69 1.00
N ARG A 44 -1.37 -12.90 0.44
CA ARG A 44 -2.05 -13.28 -0.81
C ARG A 44 -3.57 -13.26 -0.66
N THR A 45 -4.07 -13.80 0.45
CA THR A 45 -5.51 -13.82 0.79
C THR A 45 -6.04 -12.40 1.03
N ASN A 46 -5.26 -11.54 1.67
CA ASN A 46 -5.63 -10.15 1.89
C ASN A 46 -5.67 -9.37 0.57
N ARG A 47 -4.67 -9.56 -0.31
CA ARG A 47 -4.66 -8.95 -1.66
C ARG A 47 -5.83 -9.39 -2.51
N SER A 48 -6.25 -10.66 -2.45
CA SER A 48 -7.40 -11.15 -3.23
C SER A 48 -8.74 -10.58 -2.76
N LYS A 49 -8.81 -10.07 -1.53
CA LYS A 49 -10.00 -9.39 -0.98
C LYS A 49 -10.02 -7.88 -1.26
N SER A 50 -8.94 -7.33 -1.85
CA SER A 50 -8.84 -5.90 -2.14
C SER A 50 -9.64 -5.55 -3.39
N ASP A 51 -10.70 -4.76 -3.23
CA ASP A 51 -11.52 -4.27 -4.35
C ASP A 51 -10.74 -3.35 -5.30
N GLU A 52 -9.76 -2.62 -4.75
CA GLU A 52 -8.88 -1.71 -5.48
C GLU A 52 -7.40 -2.13 -5.32
N PRO A 53 -6.88 -3.03 -6.18
CA PRO A 53 -5.47 -3.41 -6.12
C PRO A 53 -4.55 -2.27 -6.57
N HIS A 54 -3.28 -2.30 -6.16
CA HIS A 54 -2.26 -1.38 -6.66
C HIS A 54 -2.01 -1.62 -8.17
N CYS A 55 -2.44 -0.67 -9.01
CA CYS A 55 -2.43 -0.84 -10.47
C CYS A 55 -1.26 -0.14 -11.21
N ALA A 56 -0.42 0.63 -10.52
CA ALA A 56 0.68 1.37 -11.15
C ALA A 56 1.84 0.48 -11.65
N GLY A 57 1.86 -0.80 -11.24
CA GLY A 57 2.91 -1.76 -11.59
C GLY A 57 4.27 -1.32 -11.04
N THR A 58 5.31 -1.45 -11.85
CA THR A 58 6.69 -1.09 -11.49
C THR A 58 6.93 0.42 -11.48
N ARG A 59 6.10 1.20 -12.18
CA ARG A 59 6.28 2.65 -12.26
C ARG A 59 5.66 3.33 -11.04
N SER A 60 6.40 4.28 -10.47
CA SER A 60 5.88 5.12 -9.40
C SER A 60 4.91 6.18 -9.94
N PHE A 61 3.99 6.67 -9.11
CA PHE A 61 3.08 7.76 -9.50
C PHE A 61 3.83 9.03 -9.98
N PRO A 62 4.89 9.51 -9.30
CA PRO A 62 5.70 10.63 -9.81
C PRO A 62 6.26 10.39 -11.21
N THR A 63 6.78 9.19 -11.48
CA THR A 63 7.27 8.83 -12.81
C THR A 63 6.16 8.89 -13.85
N ILE A 64 4.96 8.39 -13.54
CA ILE A 64 3.82 8.44 -14.46
C ILE A 64 3.41 9.89 -14.73
N ILE A 65 3.29 10.72 -13.68
CA ILE A 65 2.96 12.14 -13.81
C ILE A 65 3.95 12.84 -14.72
N GLN A 66 5.25 12.67 -14.48
CA GLN A 66 6.30 13.26 -15.31
C GLN A 66 6.14 12.84 -16.78
N THR A 67 6.01 11.54 -17.06
CA THR A 67 5.86 11.05 -18.44
C THR A 67 4.63 11.62 -19.14
N VAL A 68 3.49 11.66 -18.45
CA VAL A 68 2.25 12.20 -19.03
C VAL A 68 2.35 13.71 -19.24
N THR A 69 3.04 14.43 -18.35
CA THR A 69 3.29 15.88 -18.46
C THR A 69 4.18 16.18 -19.67
N GLU A 70 5.21 15.37 -19.90
CA GLU A 70 6.08 15.50 -21.08
C GLU A 70 5.31 15.20 -22.38
N GLU A 71 4.45 14.17 -22.38
CA GLU A 71 3.57 13.81 -23.50
C GLU A 71 2.50 14.88 -23.83
N SER A 72 2.07 15.65 -22.83
CA SER A 72 1.00 16.67 -22.94
C SER A 72 1.51 18.11 -23.11
N ASN A 73 2.75 18.30 -23.58
CA ASN A 73 3.39 19.61 -23.75
C ASN A 73 3.52 20.41 -22.44
N GLY A 74 3.86 19.75 -21.33
CA GLY A 74 4.12 20.38 -20.04
C GLY A 74 2.90 20.49 -19.12
N ILE A 75 1.74 19.95 -19.51
CA ILE A 75 0.50 20.07 -18.73
C ILE A 75 0.35 18.85 -17.81
N PRO A 76 0.44 18.99 -16.48
CA PRO A 76 0.34 17.85 -15.60
C PRO A 76 -1.06 17.23 -15.65
N PRO A 77 -1.18 15.89 -15.61
CA PRO A 77 -2.47 15.24 -15.60
C PRO A 77 -3.25 15.59 -14.33
N SER A 78 -4.55 15.77 -14.49
CA SER A 78 -5.49 15.86 -13.39
C SER A 78 -5.51 14.55 -12.59
N ARG A 79 -6.07 14.62 -11.37
CA ARG A 79 -6.21 13.42 -10.54
C ARG A 79 -7.13 12.37 -11.17
N ALA A 80 -8.15 12.80 -11.92
CA ALA A 80 -9.06 11.91 -12.64
C ALA A 80 -8.34 11.19 -13.79
N GLU A 81 -7.58 11.93 -14.61
CA GLU A 81 -6.76 11.33 -15.67
C GLU A 81 -5.73 10.35 -15.10
N MET A 82 -5.10 10.72 -13.99
CA MET A 82 -4.17 9.82 -13.29
C MET A 82 -4.86 8.53 -12.83
N TYR A 83 -6.08 8.63 -12.30
CA TYR A 83 -6.87 7.46 -11.93
C TYR A 83 -7.17 6.60 -13.15
N ILE A 84 -7.76 7.17 -14.19
CA ILE A 84 -8.09 6.46 -15.44
C ILE A 84 -6.85 5.79 -16.03
N ARG A 85 -5.73 6.49 -16.15
CA ARG A 85 -4.48 6.00 -16.75
C ARG A 85 -3.90 4.78 -16.03
N THR A 86 -3.96 4.78 -14.70
CA THR A 86 -3.37 3.71 -13.89
C THR A 86 -4.29 2.51 -13.72
N ARG A 87 -5.60 2.68 -13.93
CA ARG A 87 -6.60 1.60 -13.85
C ARG A 87 -7.04 1.07 -15.22
N THR A 88 -6.49 1.61 -16.30
CA THR A 88 -6.67 1.16 -17.68
C THR A 88 -5.41 0.47 -18.17
N ARG A 89 -5.54 -0.76 -18.66
CA ARG A 89 -4.44 -1.55 -19.22
C ARG A 89 -4.08 -1.08 -20.63
N LYS A 90 -2.98 -1.59 -21.19
CA LYS A 90 -2.52 -1.22 -22.55
C LYS A 90 -3.50 -1.61 -23.66
N ASP A 91 -4.31 -2.64 -23.43
CA ASP A 91 -5.38 -3.11 -24.32
C ASP A 91 -6.68 -2.28 -24.18
N GLY A 92 -6.71 -1.29 -23.29
CA GLY A 92 -7.88 -0.47 -23.00
C GLY A 92 -8.86 -1.10 -22.01
N SER A 93 -8.62 -2.34 -21.56
CA SER A 93 -9.47 -2.99 -20.56
C SER A 93 -9.26 -2.36 -19.17
N VAL A 94 -10.33 -2.28 -18.39
CA VAL A 94 -10.30 -1.79 -17.01
C VAL A 94 -9.97 -2.95 -16.07
N VAL A 95 -9.23 -2.68 -15.00
CA VAL A 95 -8.74 -3.72 -14.07
C VAL A 95 -9.87 -4.49 -13.37
N ASN A 96 -11.00 -3.82 -13.06
CA ASN A 96 -12.13 -4.39 -12.34
C ASN A 96 -13.44 -3.73 -12.79
N GLU A 97 -14.57 -4.44 -12.69
CA GLU A 97 -15.91 -3.95 -13.04
C GLU A 97 -16.35 -2.75 -12.19
N LYS A 98 -16.10 -2.79 -10.87
CA LYS A 98 -16.37 -1.65 -9.97
C LYS A 98 -15.60 -0.39 -10.39
N VAL A 99 -14.40 -0.56 -10.92
CA VAL A 99 -13.56 0.55 -11.36
C VAL A 99 -14.06 1.09 -12.71
N ALA A 100 -14.70 0.27 -13.53
CA ALA A 100 -15.25 0.70 -14.81
C ALA A 100 -16.32 1.78 -14.64
N SER A 101 -17.23 1.63 -13.67
CA SER A 101 -18.26 2.64 -13.38
C SER A 101 -17.67 3.96 -12.87
N ILE A 102 -16.63 3.89 -12.02
CA ILE A 102 -15.92 5.08 -11.54
C ILE A 102 -15.20 5.79 -12.69
N VAL A 103 -14.53 5.02 -13.55
CA VAL A 103 -13.84 5.55 -14.74
C VAL A 103 -14.83 6.24 -15.68
N GLU A 104 -16.01 5.64 -15.89
CA GLU A 104 -17.07 6.24 -16.71
C GLU A 104 -17.56 7.57 -16.12
N LEU A 105 -17.83 7.60 -14.81
CA LEU A 105 -18.22 8.82 -14.11
C LEU A 105 -17.13 9.91 -14.22
N MET A 106 -15.86 9.55 -14.04
CA MET A 106 -14.74 10.48 -14.16
C MET A 106 -14.58 11.03 -15.57
N LYS A 107 -14.73 10.17 -16.60
CA LYS A 107 -14.69 10.59 -18.01
C LYS A 107 -15.82 11.58 -18.33
N LYS A 108 -17.02 11.33 -17.81
CA LYS A 108 -18.15 12.26 -17.96
C LYS A 108 -17.82 13.63 -17.35
N GLY A 109 -17.33 13.66 -16.11
CA GLY A 109 -16.93 14.91 -15.45
C GLY A 109 -15.83 15.68 -16.19
N LEU A 110 -14.84 14.98 -16.75
CA LEU A 110 -13.79 15.59 -17.58
C LEU A 110 -14.36 16.25 -18.85
N SER A 111 -15.28 15.57 -19.55
CA SER A 111 -15.90 16.13 -20.76
C SER A 111 -16.76 17.38 -20.49
N GLU A 112 -17.38 17.44 -19.30
CA GLU A 112 -18.18 18.59 -18.87
C GLU A 112 -17.27 19.78 -18.50
N SER A 113 -16.12 19.54 -17.86
CA SER A 113 -15.17 20.61 -17.55
C SER A 113 -14.49 21.21 -18.78
N ASP A 114 -14.16 20.39 -19.78
CA ASP A 114 -13.57 20.88 -21.05
C ASP A 114 -14.54 21.76 -21.83
N SER A 115 -15.85 21.58 -21.61
CA SER A 115 -16.91 22.36 -22.25
C SER A 115 -17.18 23.72 -21.58
N GLN A 116 -16.58 23.98 -20.41
CA GLN A 116 -16.83 25.19 -19.61
C GLN A 116 -15.66 26.18 -19.54
N ASP A 117 -14.50 25.88 -20.14
CA ASP A 117 -13.33 26.78 -20.12
C ASP A 117 -13.09 27.51 -21.47
N PRO A 118 -13.63 28.74 -21.67
CA PRO A 118 -13.37 29.55 -22.85
C PRO A 118 -11.99 30.25 -22.83
N LYS A 119 -11.02 29.84 -22.00
CA LYS A 119 -9.72 30.51 -21.89
C LYS A 119 -8.55 29.54 -21.84
N LYS A 120 -8.19 29.03 -23.02
CA LYS A 120 -6.83 28.59 -23.32
C LYS A 120 -6.38 29.34 -24.58
N VAL A 121 -5.86 30.55 -24.36
CA VAL A 121 -5.06 31.33 -25.32
C VAL A 121 -3.61 31.07 -25.00
#